data_AF-A0A509LMQ8-F1
#
_entry.id   AF-A0A509LMQ8-F1
#
_cell.length_a   1.000
_cell.length_b   1.000
_cell.length_c   1.000
_cell.angle_alpha   90.00
_cell.angle_beta   90.00
_cell.angle_gamma   90.00
#
_symmetry.space_group_name_H-M   'P 1'
#
loop_
_entity.id
_entity.type
_entity.pdbx_description
1 polymer ?
#
loop_
_entity_poly.entity_id
_entity_poly.type
_entity_poly.pdbx_seq_one_letter_code
_entity_poly.pdbx_strand_id
1 'polypeptide(L)'
;MVKINILFFIFIFVFQPNFSVAGEFEFNKLAMSFKNFVTCELTRTDATDHFKGKPFKITMIDLFDIQNESDLKIITGAIECFVVDKHLTLYTAVGLKSIMGKEQVVYYMIRDEDFSILSTQLIKFPYKERCKWSQYWIDVD
;
A
#
# COMPACT_ATOMS: atom_id res chain seq x y z
N MET A 1 43.57 1.77 52.32
CA MET A 1 42.27 2.15 52.93
C MET A 1 41.64 3.22 52.05
N VAL A 2 40.80 2.84 51.09
CA VAL A 2 40.01 3.78 50.29
C VAL A 2 38.55 3.39 50.50
N LYS A 3 37.82 4.26 51.18
CA LYS A 3 36.37 4.17 51.36
C LYS A 3 35.74 4.32 49.97
N ILE A 4 35.19 3.24 49.44
CA ILE A 4 34.21 3.32 48.35
C ILE A 4 32.87 3.07 49.00
N ASN A 5 32.13 4.13 49.21
CA ASN A 5 30.71 3.99 49.46
C ASN A 5 29.97 5.16 48.83
N ILE A 6 28.79 4.82 48.33
CA ILE A 6 27.68 5.67 47.93
C ILE A 6 27.86 6.39 46.57
N LEU A 7 27.18 5.91 45.53
CA LEU A 7 25.87 6.45 45.14
C LEU A 7 25.40 5.77 43.84
N PHE A 8 24.25 5.11 43.92
CA PHE A 8 23.17 5.32 42.95
C PHE A 8 23.57 5.38 41.46
N PHE A 9 23.94 4.24 40.88
CA PHE A 9 23.50 3.96 39.52
C PHE A 9 22.40 2.92 39.61
N ILE A 10 21.22 3.39 40.06
CA ILE A 10 19.97 2.76 39.63
C ILE A 10 20.00 2.93 38.11
N PHE A 11 20.48 1.90 37.43
CA PHE A 11 20.29 1.75 36.01
C PHE A 11 18.79 1.54 35.86
N ILE A 12 18.06 2.65 35.76
CA ILE A 12 16.70 2.66 35.27
C ILE A 12 16.86 2.20 33.82
N PHE A 13 16.89 0.88 33.61
CA PHE A 13 16.37 0.28 32.41
C PHE A 13 14.91 0.71 32.38
N VAL A 14 14.68 1.94 31.90
CA VAL A 14 13.42 2.33 31.29
C VAL A 14 13.32 1.38 30.11
N PHE A 15 12.75 0.22 30.38
CA PHE A 15 11.97 -0.55 29.42
C PHE A 15 11.15 0.50 28.69
N GLN A 16 11.60 0.96 27.53
CA GLN A 16 10.76 1.75 26.65
C GLN A 16 9.71 0.77 26.17
N PRO A 17 8.45 0.86 26.62
CA PRO A 17 7.44 0.03 26.05
C PRO A 17 7.00 0.73 24.75
N ASN A 18 6.80 -0.08 23.71
CA ASN A 18 5.89 0.23 22.62
C ASN A 18 6.35 1.27 21.58
N PHE A 19 7.09 0.80 20.56
CA PHE A 19 7.13 1.49 19.26
C PHE A 19 6.62 0.66 18.07
N SER A 20 6.10 -0.55 18.28
CA SER A 20 5.72 -1.44 17.16
C SER A 20 4.25 -1.34 16.70
N VAL A 21 3.35 -0.84 17.54
CA VAL A 21 1.89 -0.87 17.28
C VAL A 21 1.47 0.17 16.23
N ALA A 22 2.12 1.34 16.20
CA ALA A 22 1.79 2.40 15.25
C ALA A 22 2.15 2.03 13.80
N GLY A 23 3.31 1.39 13.60
CA GLY A 23 3.75 0.95 12.27
C GLY A 23 2.87 -0.17 11.70
N GLU A 24 2.44 -1.11 12.53
CA GLU A 24 1.54 -2.20 12.13
C GLU A 24 0.16 -1.68 11.70
N PHE A 25 -0.39 -0.71 12.44
CA PHE A 25 -1.67 -0.09 12.09
C PHE A 25 -1.60 0.67 10.75
N GLU A 26 -0.54 1.43 10.52
CA GLU A 26 -0.35 2.16 9.25
C GLU A 26 -0.15 1.23 8.06
N PHE A 27 0.60 0.14 8.25
CA PHE A 27 0.77 -0.89 7.22
C PHE A 27 -0.55 -1.58 6.88
N ASN A 28 -1.31 -2.01 7.90
CA ASN A 28 -2.60 -2.68 7.70
C ASN A 28 -3.62 -1.78 7.00
N LYS A 29 -3.69 -0.50 7.38
CA LYS A 29 -4.49 0.51 6.68
C LYS A 29 -4.12 0.58 5.21
N LEU A 30 -2.82 0.68 4.93
CA LEU A 30 -2.31 0.85 3.58
C LEU A 30 -2.58 -0.40 2.73
N ALA A 31 -2.42 -1.58 3.31
CA ALA A 31 -2.77 -2.85 2.71
C ALA A 31 -4.24 -2.94 2.33
N MET A 32 -5.13 -2.68 3.28
CA MET A 32 -6.57 -2.70 3.03
C MET A 32 -6.96 -1.67 1.95
N SER A 33 -6.44 -0.45 2.04
CA SER A 33 -6.70 0.60 1.05
C SER A 33 -6.22 0.21 -0.35
N PHE A 34 -5.05 -0.43 -0.44
CA PHE A 34 -4.52 -0.95 -1.69
C PHE A 34 -5.41 -2.05 -2.26
N LYS A 35 -5.82 -3.04 -1.46
CA LYS A 35 -6.75 -4.11 -1.87
C LYS A 35 -8.01 -3.52 -2.51
N ASN A 36 -8.62 -2.58 -1.81
CA ASN A 36 -9.90 -2.01 -2.19
C ASN A 36 -9.79 -1.13 -3.44
N PHE A 37 -8.71 -0.35 -3.53
CA PHE A 37 -8.41 0.43 -4.73
C PHE A 37 -8.28 -0.47 -5.94
N VAL A 38 -7.43 -1.49 -5.88
CA VAL A 38 -7.20 -2.38 -7.02
C VAL A 38 -8.46 -3.20 -7.36
N THR A 39 -9.21 -3.65 -6.36
CA THR A 39 -10.50 -4.32 -6.57
C THR A 39 -11.49 -3.39 -7.27
N CYS A 40 -11.57 -2.12 -6.87
CA CYS A 40 -12.43 -1.13 -7.51
C CYS A 40 -12.02 -0.96 -8.98
N GLU A 41 -10.74 -0.76 -9.25
CA GLU A 41 -10.21 -0.57 -10.61
C GLU A 41 -10.45 -1.79 -11.52
N LEU A 42 -10.27 -3.00 -11.01
CA LEU A 42 -10.51 -4.22 -11.77
C LEU A 42 -11.99 -4.46 -12.05
N THR A 43 -12.89 -3.97 -11.21
CA THR A 43 -14.34 -4.18 -11.35
C THR A 43 -15.06 -3.08 -12.10
N ARG A 44 -14.35 -2.02 -12.54
CA ARG A 44 -14.96 -0.94 -13.30
C ARG A 44 -15.59 -1.45 -14.59
N THR A 45 -16.68 -0.80 -15.00
CA THR A 45 -17.43 -1.15 -16.21
C THR A 45 -16.64 -0.92 -17.50
N ASP A 46 -15.59 -0.12 -17.45
CA ASP A 46 -14.63 0.18 -18.52
C ASP A 46 -13.26 -0.52 -18.34
N ALA A 47 -13.10 -1.39 -17.33
CA ALA A 47 -11.88 -2.13 -17.11
C ALA A 47 -11.56 -3.09 -18.29
N THR A 48 -10.27 -3.34 -18.50
CA THR A 48 -9.78 -4.27 -19.52
C THR A 48 -10.39 -5.66 -19.31
N ASP A 49 -10.68 -6.38 -20.40
CA ASP A 49 -11.61 -7.52 -20.62
C ASP A 49 -11.63 -8.70 -19.60
N HIS A 50 -10.72 -8.70 -18.63
CA HIS A 50 -10.52 -9.81 -17.70
C HIS A 50 -11.63 -9.92 -16.64
N PHE A 51 -12.25 -8.84 -16.17
CA PHE A 51 -13.12 -8.92 -14.97
C PHE A 51 -14.56 -8.41 -15.16
N LYS A 52 -14.87 -7.81 -16.31
CA LYS A 52 -16.18 -7.21 -16.57
C LYS A 52 -17.31 -8.24 -16.51
N GLY A 53 -18.18 -8.13 -15.51
CA GLY A 53 -19.39 -8.94 -15.35
C GLY A 53 -19.16 -10.44 -15.10
N LYS A 54 -17.91 -10.85 -14.84
CA LYS A 54 -17.56 -12.24 -14.55
C LYS A 54 -17.43 -12.44 -13.04
N PRO A 55 -17.80 -13.61 -12.49
CA PRO A 55 -17.45 -13.93 -11.12
C PRO A 55 -15.92 -13.99 -11.00
N PHE A 56 -15.38 -13.29 -10.01
CA PHE A 56 -13.96 -13.26 -9.71
C PHE A 56 -13.73 -13.34 -8.20
N LYS A 57 -12.53 -13.80 -7.82
CA LYS A 57 -12.02 -13.71 -6.44
C LYS A 57 -10.64 -13.08 -6.48
N ILE A 58 -10.48 -11.95 -5.81
CA ILE A 58 -9.17 -11.30 -5.62
C ILE A 58 -8.65 -11.70 -4.24
N THR A 59 -7.46 -12.30 -4.23
CA THR A 59 -6.69 -12.55 -3.02
C THR A 59 -5.44 -11.67 -3.11
N MET A 60 -5.25 -10.74 -2.17
CA MET A 60 -3.99 -10.01 -2.15
C MET A 60 -2.89 -10.98 -1.74
N ILE A 61 -1.84 -11.09 -2.55
CA ILE A 61 -0.71 -11.95 -2.22
C ILE A 61 0.24 -11.18 -1.31
N ASP A 62 0.61 -9.97 -1.72
CA ASP A 62 1.68 -9.25 -1.05
C ASP A 62 1.70 -7.76 -1.37
N LEU A 63 2.19 -6.96 -0.42
CA LEU A 63 2.67 -5.59 -0.63
C LEU A 63 4.19 -5.64 -0.58
N PHE A 64 4.80 -5.56 -1.75
CA PHE A 64 6.23 -5.75 -1.88
C PHE A 64 7.03 -4.58 -1.34
N ASP A 65 6.57 -3.35 -1.60
CA ASP A 65 7.36 -2.16 -1.28
C ASP A 65 6.51 -0.88 -1.17
N ILE A 66 6.94 0.01 -0.29
CA ILE A 66 6.43 1.37 -0.13
C ILE A 66 7.62 2.33 -0.27
N GLN A 67 7.73 2.95 -1.43
CA GLN A 67 8.80 3.90 -1.73
C GLN A 67 8.29 5.32 -1.58
N ASN A 68 9.09 6.20 -0.97
CA ASN A 68 8.79 7.63 -0.89
C ASN A 68 9.82 8.40 -1.73
N GLU A 69 9.36 9.02 -2.80
CA GLU A 69 10.16 9.82 -3.71
C GLU A 69 9.63 11.26 -3.77
N SER A 70 10.35 12.20 -3.12
CA SER A 70 9.94 13.61 -3.01
C SER A 70 8.53 13.78 -2.39
N ASP A 71 7.52 14.10 -3.21
CA ASP A 71 6.13 14.27 -2.79
C ASP A 71 5.21 13.13 -3.26
N LEU A 72 5.81 12.06 -3.78
CA LEU A 72 5.13 10.88 -4.32
C LEU A 72 5.45 9.66 -3.46
N LYS A 73 4.39 9.03 -2.96
CA LYS A 73 4.46 7.72 -2.31
C LYS A 73 4.04 6.67 -3.32
N ILE A 74 4.89 5.68 -3.57
CA ILE A 74 4.66 4.60 -4.52
C ILE A 74 4.43 3.33 -3.72
N ILE A 75 3.28 2.71 -3.91
CA ILE A 75 2.91 1.43 -3.29
C ILE A 75 2.92 0.38 -4.38
N THR A 76 3.68 -0.69 -4.17
CA THR A 76 3.73 -1.82 -5.10
C THR A 76 3.30 -3.10 -4.40
N GLY A 77 2.65 -3.99 -5.14
CA GLY A 77 2.17 -5.26 -4.63
C GLY A 77 1.73 -6.20 -5.73
N ALA A 78 1.42 -7.43 -5.36
CA ALA A 78 0.79 -8.41 -6.24
C ALA A 78 -0.56 -8.84 -5.71
N ILE A 79 -1.45 -9.12 -6.65
CA ILE A 79 -2.75 -9.73 -6.38
C ILE A 79 -2.92 -10.99 -7.20
N GLU A 80 -3.48 -12.01 -6.55
CA GLU A 80 -3.96 -13.23 -7.18
C GLU A 80 -5.42 -13.04 -7.55
N CYS A 81 -5.72 -13.32 -8.80
CA CYS A 81 -7.04 -13.20 -9.36
C CYS A 81 -7.48 -14.56 -9.88
N PHE A 82 -8.59 -15.06 -9.35
CA PHE A 82 -9.33 -16.15 -9.97
C PHE A 82 -10.47 -15.55 -10.75
N VAL A 83 -10.44 -15.68 -12.07
CA VAL A 83 -11.50 -15.21 -12.97
C VAL A 83 -12.09 -16.41 -13.66
N VAL A 84 -13.35 -16.74 -13.34
CA VAL A 84 -13.97 -17.98 -13.79
C VAL A 84 -13.08 -19.17 -13.35
N ASP A 85 -12.36 -19.82 -14.27
CA ASP A 85 -11.46 -20.96 -14.01
C ASP A 85 -9.97 -20.64 -14.25
N LYS A 86 -9.62 -19.36 -14.42
CA LYS A 86 -8.24 -18.93 -14.69
C LYS A 86 -7.63 -18.28 -13.45
N HIS A 87 -6.48 -18.79 -13.07
CA HIS A 87 -5.59 -18.17 -12.10
C HIS A 87 -4.66 -17.18 -12.81
N LEU A 88 -4.60 -15.95 -12.31
CA LEU A 88 -3.75 -14.88 -12.82
C LEU A 88 -3.06 -14.19 -11.65
N THR A 89 -1.78 -13.92 -11.79
CA THR A 89 -1.04 -13.04 -10.88
C THR A 89 -0.88 -11.70 -11.57
N LEU A 90 -1.28 -10.62 -10.90
CA LEU A 90 -1.15 -9.26 -11.42
C LEU A 90 -0.27 -8.43 -10.49
N TYR A 91 0.74 -7.80 -11.07
CA TYR A 91 1.64 -6.88 -10.41
C TYR A 91 1.08 -5.48 -10.55
N THR A 92 1.01 -4.75 -9.45
CA THR A 92 0.33 -3.45 -9.39
C THR A 92 1.19 -2.39 -8.72
N ALA A 93 1.17 -1.19 -9.28
CA ALA A 93 1.80 -0.01 -8.70
C ALA A 93 0.79 1.15 -8.62
N VAL A 94 0.73 1.79 -7.45
CA VAL A 94 -0.15 2.91 -7.14
C VAL A 94 0.69 4.08 -6.64
N GLY A 95 0.56 5.23 -7.28
CA GLY A 95 1.22 6.47 -6.85
C GLY A 95 0.25 7.39 -6.11
N LEU A 96 0.62 7.80 -4.90
CA LEU A 96 -0.14 8.71 -4.05
C LEU A 96 0.59 10.03 -3.88
N LYS A 97 -0.13 11.14 -3.99
CA LYS A 97 0.39 12.48 -3.75
C LYS A 97 -0.49 13.23 -2.77
N SER A 98 0.12 14.01 -1.87
CA SER A 98 -0.62 14.91 -0.99
C SER A 98 -1.02 16.17 -1.76
N ILE A 99 -2.32 16.34 -1.99
CA ILE A 99 -2.91 17.50 -2.65
C ILE A 99 -3.88 18.15 -1.69
N MET A 100 -3.59 19.39 -1.27
CA MET A 100 -4.39 20.14 -0.28
C MET A 100 -4.60 19.36 1.04
N GLY A 101 -3.55 18.67 1.52
CA GLY A 101 -3.60 17.89 2.76
C GLY A 101 -4.36 16.57 2.66
N LYS A 102 -4.69 16.10 1.44
CA LYS A 102 -5.37 14.83 1.20
C LYS A 102 -4.54 13.98 0.25
N GLU A 103 -4.29 12.73 0.63
CA GLU A 103 -3.68 11.75 -0.28
C GLU A 103 -4.66 11.43 -1.41
N GLN A 104 -4.19 11.58 -2.66
CA GLN A 104 -4.94 11.28 -3.87
C GLN A 104 -4.12 10.35 -4.76
N VAL A 105 -4.81 9.43 -5.44
CA VAL A 105 -4.19 8.59 -6.45
C VAL A 105 -3.86 9.45 -7.67
N VAL A 106 -2.58 9.50 -8.01
CA VAL A 106 -2.06 10.24 -9.18
C VAL A 106 -1.50 9.30 -10.23
N TYR A 107 -1.37 8.02 -9.92
CA TYR A 107 -0.90 6.99 -10.83
C TYR A 107 -1.47 5.62 -10.46
N TYR A 108 -1.81 4.82 -11.47
CA TYR A 108 -2.16 3.41 -11.34
C TYR A 108 -1.68 2.65 -12.58
N MET A 109 -1.03 1.51 -12.36
CA MET A 109 -0.66 0.57 -13.41
C MET A 109 -0.74 -0.85 -12.89
N ILE A 110 -1.18 -1.75 -13.78
CA ILE A 110 -1.27 -3.17 -13.56
C ILE A 110 -0.67 -3.94 -14.75
N ARG A 111 0.06 -5.03 -14.47
CA ARG A 111 0.68 -5.90 -15.47
C ARG A 111 0.61 -7.37 -15.04
N ASP A 112 0.71 -8.27 -16.01
CA ASP A 112 0.80 -9.73 -15.83
C ASP A 112 2.24 -10.21 -15.53
N GLU A 113 3.23 -9.36 -15.76
CA GLU A 113 4.64 -9.60 -15.43
C GLU A 113 5.15 -8.59 -14.39
N ASP A 114 6.12 -9.01 -13.56
CA ASP A 114 6.78 -8.14 -12.59
C ASP A 114 7.51 -6.99 -13.30
N PHE A 115 7.50 -5.81 -12.67
CA PHE A 115 8.10 -4.62 -13.25
C PHE A 115 8.70 -3.71 -12.19
N SER A 116 9.86 -3.14 -12.50
CA SER A 116 10.40 -2.01 -11.75
C SER A 116 9.77 -0.72 -12.26
N ILE A 117 9.44 0.19 -11.34
CA ILE A 117 8.88 1.48 -11.68
C ILE A 117 9.78 2.62 -11.19
N LEU A 118 9.88 3.66 -12.01
CA LEU A 118 10.61 4.89 -11.67
C LEU A 118 9.61 6.05 -11.59
N SER A 119 9.75 6.94 -10.61
CA SER A 119 8.90 8.14 -10.48
C SER A 119 8.75 8.97 -11.76
N THR A 120 9.80 9.03 -12.58
CA THR A 120 9.80 9.75 -13.87
C THR A 120 8.82 9.16 -14.89
N GLN A 121 8.49 7.88 -14.79
CA GLN A 121 7.45 7.24 -15.62
C GLN A 121 6.05 7.55 -15.09
N LEU A 122 5.91 7.75 -13.77
CA LEU A 122 4.64 8.07 -13.10
C LEU A 122 4.11 9.46 -13.50
N ILE A 123 5.01 10.43 -13.66
CA ILE A 123 4.66 11.82 -14.05
C ILE A 123 4.11 11.89 -15.48
N LYS A 124 4.54 10.98 -16.37
CA LYS A 124 4.14 11.00 -17.79
C LYS A 124 2.72 10.50 -18.04
N PHE A 125 2.17 9.69 -17.12
CA PHE A 125 0.85 9.08 -17.27
C PHE A 125 -0.02 9.35 -16.04
N PRO A 126 -0.48 10.61 -15.85
CA PRO A 126 -1.27 10.96 -14.68
C PRO A 126 -2.63 10.25 -14.69
N TYR A 127 -2.97 9.61 -13.56
CA TYR A 127 -4.28 9.03 -13.34
C TYR A 127 -5.32 10.15 -13.31
N LYS A 128 -6.30 10.07 -14.24
CA LYS A 128 -7.28 11.16 -14.46
C LYS A 128 -8.34 11.19 -13.36
N GLU A 129 -8.65 10.05 -12.76
CA GLU A 129 -9.65 9.94 -11.71
C GLU A 129 -8.99 10.05 -10.34
N ARG A 130 -8.81 11.28 -9.87
CA ARG A 130 -8.12 11.56 -8.60
C ARG A 130 -9.02 11.30 -7.39
N CYS A 131 -9.46 10.05 -7.24
CA CYS A 131 -10.20 9.62 -6.06
C CYS A 131 -9.32 9.81 -4.81
N LYS A 132 -9.97 10.14 -3.69
CA LYS A 132 -9.26 10.35 -2.43
C LYS A 132 -8.85 8.98 -1.90
N TRP A 133 -7.58 8.82 -1.54
CA TRP A 133 -7.06 7.56 -1.02
C TRP A 133 -7.85 7.07 0.21
N SER A 134 -8.29 8.01 1.05
CA SER A 134 -9.10 7.74 2.23
C SER A 134 -10.42 7.02 1.95
N GLN A 135 -10.95 7.07 0.72
CA GLN A 135 -12.18 6.37 0.35
C GLN A 135 -12.00 4.86 0.24
N TYR A 136 -10.76 4.40 0.12
CA TYR A 136 -10.44 2.98 0.02
C TYR A 136 -10.15 2.35 1.38
N TRP A 137 -10.16 3.12 2.48
CA TRP A 137 -10.28 2.56 3.82
C TRP A 137 -11.75 2.25 4.11
N ILE A 138 -12.25 1.14 3.57
CA ILE A 138 -13.56 0.59 3.90
C ILE A 138 -13.36 -0.92 4.05
N ASP A 139 -13.94 -1.53 5.07
CA ASP A 139 -13.96 -2.99 5.12
C ASP A 139 -14.98 -3.45 4.07
N VAL A 140 -14.49 -3.89 2.91
CA VAL A 140 -15.32 -4.50 1.87
C VAL A 140 -15.09 -6.00 2.01
N ASP A 141 -15.82 -6.60 2.94
CA ASP A 141 -15.91 -8.04 3.13
C ASP A 141 -16.58 -8.72 1.92
#